data_AF-A0AA97FJH8-F1
#
_entry.id   AF-A0AA97FJH8-F1
#
_cell.length_a   1.000
_cell.length_b   1.000
_cell.length_c   1.000
_cell.angle_alpha   90.00
_cell.angle_beta   90.00
_cell.angle_gamma   90.00
#
_symmetry.space_group_name_H-M   'P 1'
#
loop_
_entity.id
_entity.type
_entity.pdbx_description
1 polymer ?
#
loop_
_entity_poly.entity_id
_entity_poly.type
_entity_poly.pdbx_seq_one_letter_code
_entity_poly.pdbx_strand_id
1 'polypeptide(L)'
;MAKTTKAERAAQESLDAAAAAAKAAKKTAKRLPKKAAKEVKALAAEAAKVAETPRKKIAKSPKKVTRRAEKATDVLLEAAAAAKSKADKAARKAEEKAEKAAAEKKAARKAEKKAAEKAENAKRKAAEPIEKVVEEIAAAPKPAPRRRATRPSRARADDLATLTVAQLRIRARQAGKSGYSRLNKADLIGLLRG
;
A
#
# COMPACT_ATOMS: atom_id res chain seq x y z
N MET A 1 42.82 30.96 38.81
CA MET A 1 42.05 30.23 37.76
C MET A 1 42.58 30.67 36.39
N ALA A 2 43.30 29.81 35.67
CA ALA A 2 43.70 30.14 34.30
C ALA A 2 42.44 30.23 33.43
N LYS A 3 42.28 31.35 32.73
CA LYS A 3 41.15 31.57 31.81
C LYS A 3 41.26 30.54 30.67
N THR A 4 40.15 29.90 30.30
CA THR A 4 40.16 29.00 29.13
C THR A 4 40.61 29.78 27.90
N THR A 5 41.47 29.16 27.11
CA THR A 5 42.00 29.80 25.90
C THR A 5 40.89 29.94 24.86
N LYS A 6 41.03 30.89 23.92
CA LYS A 6 40.07 31.05 22.81
C LYS A 6 39.87 29.74 22.03
N ALA A 7 40.95 28.97 21.86
CA ALA A 7 40.91 27.69 21.17
C ALA A 7 40.13 26.61 21.95
N GLU A 8 40.25 26.58 23.28
CA GLU A 8 39.48 25.67 24.13
C GLU A 8 37.99 26.00 24.13
N ARG A 9 37.63 27.30 24.14
CA ARG A 9 36.22 27.72 24.03
C ARG A 9 35.63 27.32 22.69
N ALA A 10 36.34 27.60 21.59
CA ALA A 10 35.91 27.16 20.25
C ALA A 10 35.72 25.64 20.17
N ALA A 11 36.61 24.87 20.80
CA ALA A 11 36.47 23.41 20.88
C ALA A 11 35.24 22.98 21.68
N GLN A 12 34.92 23.64 22.79
CA GLN A 12 33.70 23.38 23.55
C GLN A 12 32.44 23.71 22.73
N GLU A 13 32.43 24.87 22.07
CA GLU A 13 31.32 25.29 21.20
C GLU A 13 31.10 24.30 20.05
N SER A 14 32.16 23.80 19.40
CA SER A 14 32.03 22.79 18.35
C SER A 14 31.48 21.46 18.90
N LEU A 15 31.87 21.05 20.12
CA LEU A 15 31.34 19.84 20.76
C LEU A 15 29.86 20.00 21.13
N ASP A 16 29.46 21.17 21.61
CA ASP A 16 28.06 21.49 21.93
C ASP A 16 27.21 21.53 20.66
N ALA A 17 27.74 22.10 19.57
CA ALA A 17 27.11 22.06 18.25
C ALA A 17 26.95 20.63 17.74
N ALA A 18 27.97 19.77 17.90
CA ALA A 18 27.89 18.35 17.56
C ALA A 18 26.85 17.60 18.41
N ALA A 19 26.74 17.90 19.71
CA ALA A 19 25.72 17.33 20.58
C ALA A 19 24.30 17.77 20.17
N ALA A 20 24.12 19.05 19.85
CA ALA A 20 22.86 19.60 19.38
C ALA A 20 22.45 18.97 18.03
N ALA A 21 23.38 18.87 17.08
CA ALA A 21 23.18 18.22 15.80
C ALA A 21 22.81 16.74 15.98
N ALA A 22 23.48 16.01 16.87
CA ALA A 22 23.16 14.63 17.17
C ALA A 22 21.73 14.47 17.74
N LYS A 23 21.31 15.37 18.64
CA LYS A 23 19.93 15.38 19.17
C LYS A 23 18.91 15.70 18.08
N ALA A 24 19.18 16.68 17.23
CA ALA A 24 18.34 17.03 16.09
C ALA A 24 18.21 15.87 15.11
N ALA A 25 19.33 15.24 14.75
CA ALA A 25 19.38 14.06 13.89
C ALA A 25 18.61 12.86 14.46
N LYS A 26 18.69 12.62 15.77
CA LYS A 26 17.86 11.59 16.44
C LYS A 26 16.37 11.90 16.33
N LYS A 27 15.97 13.17 16.42
CA LYS A 27 14.57 13.60 16.26
C LYS A 27 14.10 13.46 14.81
N THR A 28 14.89 13.90 13.83
CA THR A 28 14.56 13.78 12.40
C THR A 28 14.48 12.32 11.96
N ALA A 29 15.37 11.46 12.47
CA ALA A 29 15.34 10.02 12.21
C ALA A 29 14.04 9.34 12.65
N LYS A 30 13.27 9.90 13.60
CA LYS A 30 11.96 9.34 13.96
C LYS A 30 10.90 9.53 12.86
N ARG A 31 11.09 10.50 11.97
CA ARG A 31 10.18 10.83 10.86
C ARG A 31 10.63 10.25 9.52
N LEU A 32 11.79 9.60 9.48
CA LEU A 32 12.36 9.00 8.28
C LEU A 32 11.98 7.52 8.16
N PRO A 33 11.97 6.95 6.94
CA PRO A 33 11.73 5.51 6.74
C PRO A 33 12.79 4.67 7.45
N LYS A 34 12.40 3.46 7.92
CA LYS A 34 13.22 2.59 8.81
C LYS A 34 14.69 2.46 8.40
N LYS A 35 14.97 2.28 7.10
CA LYS A 35 16.34 2.14 6.56
C LYS A 35 17.16 3.43 6.75
N ALA A 36 16.63 4.56 6.29
CA ALA A 36 17.30 5.86 6.41
C ALA A 36 17.41 6.32 7.88
N ALA A 37 16.40 6.02 8.69
CA ALA A 37 16.42 6.29 10.13
C ALA A 37 17.56 5.56 10.86
N LYS A 38 17.92 4.34 10.43
CA LYS A 38 19.01 3.56 11.03
C LYS A 38 20.37 4.22 10.78
N GLU A 39 20.63 4.65 9.55
CA GLU A 39 21.87 5.33 9.16
C GLU A 39 22.06 6.64 9.94
N VAL A 40 21.04 7.50 9.95
CA VAL A 40 21.08 8.79 10.66
C VAL A 40 21.26 8.60 12.17
N LYS A 41 20.62 7.57 12.77
CA LYS A 41 20.81 7.25 14.20
C LYS A 41 22.22 6.76 14.52
N ALA A 42 22.83 5.96 13.65
CA ALA A 42 24.20 5.48 13.85
C ALA A 42 25.20 6.65 13.82
N LEU A 43 25.09 7.54 12.83
CA LEU A 43 25.92 8.74 12.74
C LEU A 43 25.67 9.70 13.90
N ALA A 44 24.42 9.81 14.37
CA ALA A 44 24.10 10.63 15.54
C ALA A 44 24.69 10.05 16.85
N ALA A 45 24.85 8.74 16.94
CA ALA A 45 25.53 8.11 18.07
C ALA A 45 27.04 8.38 18.01
N GLU A 46 27.67 8.29 16.84
CA GLU A 46 29.08 8.64 16.65
C GLU A 46 29.36 10.12 16.97
N ALA A 47 28.52 11.04 16.50
CA ALA A 47 28.66 12.46 16.84
C ALA A 47 28.48 12.74 18.35
N ALA A 48 27.58 12.01 19.02
CA ALA A 48 27.42 12.11 20.47
C ALA A 48 28.69 11.64 21.21
N LYS A 49 29.33 10.55 20.77
CA LYS A 49 30.62 10.11 21.32
C LYS A 49 31.73 11.15 21.12
N VAL A 50 31.70 11.87 19.99
CA VAL A 50 32.63 12.99 19.76
C VAL A 50 32.36 14.11 20.76
N ALA A 51 31.10 14.47 21.00
CA ALA A 51 30.71 15.48 21.98
C ALA A 51 31.14 15.16 23.42
N GLU A 52 31.21 13.87 23.79
CA GLU A 52 31.69 13.40 25.10
C GLU A 52 33.21 13.47 25.28
N THR A 53 33.93 14.23 24.44
CA THR A 53 35.37 14.39 24.54
C THR A 53 35.77 15.01 25.89
N PRO A 54 36.65 14.38 26.68
CA PRO A 54 36.99 14.87 28.01
C PRO A 54 37.77 16.18 27.95
N ARG A 55 37.54 17.07 28.93
CA ARG A 55 38.20 18.38 29.05
C ARG A 55 39.73 18.31 28.93
N LYS A 56 40.36 17.23 29.41
CA LYS A 56 41.81 16.99 29.26
C LYS A 56 42.26 16.92 27.79
N LYS A 57 41.45 16.33 26.89
CA LYS A 57 41.76 16.27 25.45
C LYS A 57 41.51 17.62 24.76
N ILE A 58 40.52 18.37 25.24
CA ILE A 58 40.23 19.74 24.78
C ILE A 58 41.43 20.64 25.08
N ALA A 59 41.96 20.61 26.30
CA ALA A 59 43.14 21.39 26.69
C ALA A 59 44.40 21.00 25.93
N LYS A 60 44.64 19.68 25.74
CA LYS A 60 45.83 19.19 25.01
C LYS A 60 45.80 19.46 23.51
N SER A 61 44.62 19.46 22.89
CA SER A 61 44.50 19.46 21.43
C SER A 61 43.23 20.14 20.90
N PRO A 62 43.00 21.42 21.24
CA PRO A 62 41.72 22.09 20.95
C PRO A 62 41.41 22.09 19.45
N LYS A 63 42.40 22.39 18.60
CA LYS A 63 42.26 22.39 17.12
C LYS A 63 41.92 21.02 16.52
N LYS A 64 42.34 19.90 17.16
CA LYS A 64 41.99 18.56 16.68
C LYS A 64 40.56 18.20 17.09
N VAL A 65 40.14 18.65 18.27
CA VAL A 65 38.80 18.45 18.78
C VAL A 65 37.78 19.24 17.96
N THR A 66 38.03 20.52 17.66
CA THR A 66 37.16 21.33 16.78
C THR A 66 36.95 20.65 15.44
N ARG A 67 38.04 20.31 14.72
CA ARG A 67 37.97 19.65 13.41
C ARG A 67 37.22 18.32 13.46
N ARG A 68 37.35 17.56 14.54
CA ARG A 68 36.64 16.28 14.68
C ARG A 68 35.14 16.50 14.91
N ALA A 69 34.78 17.51 15.71
CA ALA A 69 33.40 17.87 15.96
C ALA A 69 32.72 18.43 14.69
N GLU A 70 33.40 19.32 13.95
CA GLU A 70 32.95 19.86 12.66
C GLU A 70 32.73 18.76 11.63
N LYS A 71 33.70 17.84 11.46
CA LYS A 71 33.51 16.69 10.56
C LYS A 71 32.32 15.82 10.96
N ALA A 72 32.11 15.63 12.26
CA ALA A 72 30.97 14.84 12.74
C ALA A 72 29.63 15.55 12.45
N THR A 73 29.58 16.89 12.54
CA THR A 73 28.39 17.67 12.15
C THR A 73 28.16 17.62 10.64
N ASP A 74 29.21 17.76 9.82
CA ASP A 74 29.07 17.77 8.36
C ASP A 74 28.55 16.44 7.82
N VAL A 75 29.15 15.32 8.27
CA VAL A 75 28.70 13.98 7.90
C VAL A 75 27.26 13.73 8.33
N LEU A 76 26.85 14.25 9.49
CA LEU A 76 25.48 14.16 9.96
C LEU A 76 24.50 14.97 9.10
N LEU A 77 24.87 16.19 8.73
CA LEU A 77 24.06 17.07 7.88
C LEU A 77 23.89 16.48 6.48
N GLU A 78 24.98 15.98 5.88
CA GLU A 78 24.95 15.33 4.58
C GLU A 78 24.08 14.07 4.60
N ALA A 79 24.26 13.21 5.60
CA ALA A 79 23.43 12.01 5.76
C ALA A 79 21.95 12.34 6.00
N ALA A 80 21.64 13.38 6.78
CA ALA A 80 20.27 13.84 6.99
C ALA A 80 19.65 14.38 5.70
N ALA A 81 20.40 15.14 4.90
CA ALA A 81 19.95 15.64 3.60
C ALA A 81 19.76 14.50 2.58
N ALA A 82 20.68 13.55 2.53
CA ALA A 82 20.56 12.35 1.70
C ALA A 82 19.35 11.49 2.12
N ALA A 83 19.10 11.35 3.43
CA ALA A 83 17.95 10.63 3.94
C ALA A 83 16.62 11.33 3.58
N LYS A 84 16.57 12.66 3.70
CA LYS A 84 15.39 13.46 3.33
C LYS A 84 15.10 13.36 1.83
N SER A 85 16.10 13.56 0.99
CA SER A 85 15.93 13.44 -0.47
C SER A 85 15.53 12.04 -0.93
N LYS A 86 16.05 10.98 -0.29
CA LYS A 86 15.59 9.60 -0.52
C LYS A 86 14.13 9.41 -0.10
N ALA A 87 13.73 10.00 1.02
CA ALA A 87 12.34 9.95 1.49
C ALA A 87 11.39 10.70 0.54
N ASP A 88 11.75 11.90 0.09
CA ASP A 88 10.94 12.69 -0.86
C ASP A 88 10.82 11.99 -2.22
N LYS A 89 11.92 11.40 -2.73
CA LYS A 89 11.87 10.59 -3.96
C LYS A 89 11.00 9.36 -3.81
N ALA A 90 11.01 8.71 -2.65
CA ALA A 90 10.15 7.57 -2.36
C ALA A 90 8.67 7.99 -2.26
N ALA A 91 8.38 9.13 -1.65
CA ALA A 91 7.03 9.69 -1.57
C ALA A 91 6.46 10.00 -2.97
N ARG A 92 7.22 10.71 -3.81
CA ARG A 92 6.80 11.00 -5.19
C ARG A 92 6.51 9.74 -6.01
N LYS A 93 7.37 8.72 -5.90
CA LYS A 93 7.14 7.42 -6.57
C LYS A 93 5.91 6.68 -6.04
N ALA A 94 5.57 6.86 -4.77
CA ALA A 94 4.37 6.27 -4.19
C ALA A 94 3.11 7.01 -4.66
N GLU A 95 3.14 8.35 -4.74
CA GLU A 95 2.05 9.17 -5.27
C GLU A 95 1.78 8.85 -6.75
N GLU A 96 2.82 8.78 -7.59
CA GLU A 96 2.67 8.44 -9.02
C GLU A 96 2.04 7.05 -9.22
N LYS A 97 2.42 6.07 -8.38
CA LYS A 97 1.81 4.72 -8.41
C LYS A 97 0.36 4.73 -7.92
N ALA A 98 0.05 5.53 -6.91
CA ALA A 98 -1.31 5.66 -6.38
C ALA A 98 -2.23 6.32 -7.43
N GLU A 99 -1.74 7.32 -8.15
CA GLU A 99 -2.49 8.02 -9.19
C GLU A 99 -2.78 7.10 -10.39
N LYS A 100 -1.78 6.35 -10.86
CA LYS A 100 -1.97 5.33 -11.91
C LYS A 100 -2.99 4.26 -11.50
N ALA A 101 -2.91 3.75 -10.27
CA ALA A 101 -3.86 2.78 -9.75
C ALA A 101 -5.29 3.35 -9.59
N ALA A 102 -5.42 4.65 -9.27
CA ALA A 102 -6.71 5.31 -9.18
C ALA A 102 -7.33 5.56 -10.57
N ALA A 103 -6.52 5.94 -11.56
CA ALA A 103 -6.94 6.11 -12.95
C ALA A 103 -7.43 4.77 -13.56
N GLU A 104 -6.70 3.68 -13.32
CA GLU A 104 -7.05 2.34 -13.79
C GLU A 104 -8.36 1.84 -13.15
N LYS A 105 -8.56 2.06 -11.85
CA LYS A 105 -9.84 1.74 -11.18
C LYS A 105 -11.02 2.56 -11.71
N LYS A 106 -10.80 3.83 -12.05
CA LYS A 106 -11.85 4.68 -12.67
C LYS A 106 -12.18 4.22 -14.09
N ALA A 107 -11.18 3.79 -14.87
CA ALA A 107 -11.39 3.23 -16.20
C ALA A 107 -12.16 1.91 -16.16
N ALA A 108 -11.79 1.00 -15.25
CA ALA A 108 -12.49 -0.27 -15.05
C ALA A 108 -13.97 -0.06 -14.65
N ARG A 109 -14.26 0.86 -13.72
CA ARG A 109 -15.65 1.18 -13.32
C ARG A 109 -16.49 1.78 -14.45
N LYS A 110 -15.89 2.58 -15.34
CA LYS A 110 -16.60 3.13 -16.52
C LYS A 110 -16.90 2.05 -17.56
N ALA A 111 -15.99 1.10 -17.75
CA ALA A 111 -16.22 -0.04 -18.64
C ALA A 111 -17.33 -0.96 -18.13
N GLU A 112 -17.36 -1.22 -16.82
CA GLU A 112 -18.37 -2.07 -16.19
C GLU A 112 -19.78 -1.45 -16.25
N LYS A 113 -19.90 -0.13 -16.05
CA LYS A 113 -21.19 0.59 -16.23
C LYS A 113 -21.70 0.54 -17.67
N LYS A 114 -20.84 0.73 -18.67
CA LYS A 114 -21.24 0.65 -20.09
C LYS A 114 -21.65 -0.77 -20.51
N ALA A 115 -21.06 -1.80 -19.90
CA ALA A 115 -21.45 -3.19 -20.15
C ALA A 115 -22.82 -3.52 -19.51
N ALA A 116 -23.10 -3.00 -18.31
CA ALA A 116 -24.39 -3.17 -17.64
C ALA A 116 -25.53 -2.46 -18.39
N GLU A 117 -25.30 -1.25 -18.89
CA GLU A 117 -26.29 -0.46 -19.62
C GLU A 117 -26.64 -1.07 -20.98
N LYS A 118 -25.65 -1.64 -21.70
CA LYS A 118 -25.91 -2.43 -22.92
C LYS A 118 -26.70 -3.70 -22.65
N ALA A 119 -26.46 -4.37 -21.51
CA ALA A 119 -27.19 -5.57 -21.13
C ALA A 119 -28.65 -5.27 -20.72
N GLU A 120 -28.91 -4.12 -20.10
CA GLU A 120 -30.29 -3.69 -19.79
C GLU A 120 -31.06 -3.31 -21.06
N ASN A 121 -30.43 -2.57 -21.98
CA ASN A 121 -31.08 -2.13 -23.21
C ASN A 121 -31.37 -3.30 -24.18
N ALA A 122 -30.52 -4.34 -24.19
CA ALA A 122 -30.77 -5.58 -24.91
C ALA A 122 -31.94 -6.41 -24.33
N LYS A 123 -32.17 -6.33 -23.01
CA LYS A 123 -33.32 -6.97 -22.36
C LYS A 123 -34.63 -6.25 -22.65
N ARG A 124 -34.62 -4.91 -22.76
CA ARG A 124 -35.82 -4.13 -23.14
C ARG A 124 -36.21 -4.34 -24.61
N LYS A 125 -35.23 -4.41 -25.53
CA LYS A 125 -35.49 -4.69 -26.96
C LYS A 125 -35.96 -6.13 -27.28
N ALA A 126 -35.84 -7.06 -26.33
CA ALA A 126 -36.35 -8.42 -26.49
C ALA A 126 -37.80 -8.60 -25.96
N ALA A 127 -38.39 -7.57 -25.34
CA ALA A 127 -39.72 -7.64 -24.75
C ALA A 127 -40.84 -7.03 -25.64
N GLU A 128 -40.51 -6.33 -26.73
CA GLU A 128 -41.52 -5.57 -27.50
C GLU A 128 -42.20 -6.25 -28.72
N PRO A 129 -41.91 -7.50 -29.17
CA PRO A 129 -42.72 -8.09 -30.23
C PRO A 129 -43.66 -9.23 -29.77
N ILE A 130 -44.06 -9.29 -28.49
CA ILE A 130 -44.98 -10.36 -28.01
C ILE A 130 -46.29 -9.83 -27.38
N GLU A 131 -46.52 -8.51 -27.34
CA GLU A 131 -47.82 -7.97 -26.89
C GLU A 131 -48.90 -7.89 -27.98
N LYS A 132 -48.63 -8.35 -29.21
CA LYS A 132 -49.62 -8.34 -30.32
C LYS A 132 -50.19 -9.72 -30.72
N VAL A 133 -49.93 -10.80 -30.00
CA VAL A 133 -50.37 -12.16 -30.42
C VAL A 133 -51.22 -12.89 -29.36
N VAL A 134 -51.64 -12.26 -28.26
CA VAL A 134 -52.34 -12.97 -27.16
C VAL A 134 -53.76 -12.47 -26.88
N GLU A 135 -54.39 -11.74 -27.80
CA GLU A 135 -55.80 -11.30 -27.63
C GLU A 135 -56.82 -12.15 -28.42
N GLU A 136 -56.40 -13.19 -29.15
CA GLU A 136 -57.30 -13.99 -30.00
C GLU A 136 -57.35 -15.49 -29.68
N ILE A 137 -57.15 -15.93 -28.43
CA ILE A 137 -57.55 -17.30 -28.04
C ILE A 137 -58.06 -17.31 -26.60
N ALA A 138 -59.17 -16.60 -26.35
CA ALA A 138 -60.00 -16.76 -25.17
C ALA A 138 -61.24 -17.61 -25.51
N ALA A 139 -61.03 -18.91 -25.69
CA ALA A 139 -62.10 -19.91 -25.61
C ALA A 139 -61.51 -21.22 -25.05
N ALA A 140 -61.63 -21.38 -23.73
CA ALA A 140 -61.36 -22.64 -23.03
C ALA A 140 -62.43 -23.69 -23.43
N PRO A 141 -62.21 -25.02 -23.24
CA PRO A 141 -62.08 -25.60 -21.89
C PRO A 141 -61.08 -26.77 -21.71
N LYS A 142 -60.49 -26.81 -20.49
CA LYS A 142 -60.13 -27.93 -19.56
C LYS A 142 -59.98 -29.40 -20.06
N PRO A 143 -59.39 -30.32 -19.26
CA PRO A 143 -58.20 -30.30 -18.38
C PRO A 143 -57.32 -31.58 -18.53
N ALA A 144 -56.02 -31.56 -18.15
CA ALA A 144 -55.34 -32.73 -17.56
C ALA A 144 -53.89 -32.40 -17.12
N PRO A 145 -53.44 -32.90 -15.96
CA PRO A 145 -52.14 -32.58 -15.37
C PRO A 145 -51.08 -33.54 -15.89
N ARG A 146 -49.91 -33.06 -16.31
CA ARG A 146 -48.72 -33.92 -16.40
C ARG A 146 -47.41 -33.14 -16.45
N ARG A 147 -46.56 -33.56 -15.50
CA ARG A 147 -45.09 -33.64 -15.55
C ARG A 147 -44.28 -32.41 -15.15
N ARG A 148 -43.79 -32.53 -13.90
CA ARG A 148 -42.44 -32.16 -13.49
C ARG A 148 -41.43 -32.38 -14.62
N ALA A 149 -40.64 -31.36 -14.92
CA ALA A 149 -39.32 -31.50 -15.54
C ALA A 149 -38.32 -30.62 -14.78
N THR A 150 -37.64 -31.27 -13.85
CA THR A 150 -36.35 -30.85 -13.27
C THR A 150 -35.25 -30.90 -14.35
N ARG A 151 -34.52 -29.79 -14.57
CA ARG A 151 -33.04 -29.73 -14.66
C ARG A 151 -32.54 -28.34 -15.09
N PRO A 152 -31.90 -27.58 -14.19
CA PRO A 152 -30.87 -26.61 -14.57
C PRO A 152 -29.53 -27.01 -13.94
N SER A 153 -28.99 -28.18 -14.29
CA SER A 153 -27.70 -28.64 -13.76
C SER A 153 -26.52 -28.34 -14.72
N ARG A 154 -26.73 -28.40 -16.05
CA ARG A 154 -25.65 -28.11 -17.02
C ARG A 154 -25.38 -26.61 -17.20
N ALA A 155 -26.42 -25.78 -17.32
CA ALA A 155 -26.23 -24.32 -17.50
C ALA A 155 -25.51 -23.65 -16.32
N ARG A 156 -25.73 -24.12 -15.08
CA ARG A 156 -25.02 -23.61 -13.89
C ARG A 156 -23.55 -24.08 -13.83
N ALA A 157 -23.26 -25.24 -14.42
CA ALA A 157 -21.92 -25.81 -14.45
C ALA A 157 -20.99 -24.99 -15.36
N ASP A 158 -21.50 -24.56 -16.52
CA ASP A 158 -20.78 -23.73 -17.48
C ASP A 158 -20.61 -22.29 -16.97
N ASP A 159 -21.60 -21.75 -16.26
CA ASP A 159 -21.51 -20.44 -15.58
C ASP A 159 -20.38 -20.39 -14.53
N LEU A 160 -20.12 -21.49 -13.82
CA LEU A 160 -19.02 -21.52 -12.84
C LEU A 160 -17.63 -21.58 -13.48
N ALA A 161 -17.50 -22.12 -14.69
CA ALA A 161 -16.23 -22.26 -15.38
C ALA A 161 -15.70 -20.91 -15.93
N THR A 162 -16.60 -19.99 -16.27
CA THR A 162 -16.26 -18.65 -16.75
C THR A 162 -15.80 -17.71 -15.63
N LEU A 163 -16.15 -18.03 -14.38
CA LEU A 163 -15.76 -17.22 -13.22
C LEU A 163 -14.27 -17.30 -12.90
N THR A 164 -13.75 -16.21 -12.37
CA THR A 164 -12.39 -16.12 -11.82
C THR A 164 -12.29 -16.83 -10.47
N VAL A 165 -11.07 -17.24 -10.08
CA VAL A 165 -10.81 -17.89 -8.78
C VAL A 165 -11.30 -17.04 -7.61
N ALA A 166 -11.16 -15.71 -7.68
CA ALA A 166 -11.64 -14.80 -6.64
C ALA A 166 -13.17 -14.84 -6.51
N GLN A 167 -13.91 -14.81 -7.63
CA GLN A 167 -15.37 -14.88 -7.65
C GLN A 167 -15.88 -16.23 -7.12
N LEU A 168 -15.20 -17.32 -7.45
CA LEU A 168 -15.52 -18.65 -6.93
C LEU A 168 -15.34 -18.73 -5.40
N ARG A 169 -14.29 -18.12 -4.85
CA ARG A 169 -14.09 -18.05 -3.39
C ARG A 169 -15.16 -17.21 -2.68
N ILE A 170 -15.64 -16.14 -3.31
CA ILE A 170 -16.74 -15.33 -2.77
C ILE A 170 -18.04 -16.15 -2.77
N ARG A 171 -18.36 -16.86 -3.85
CA ARG A 171 -19.52 -17.77 -3.89
C ARG A 171 -19.39 -18.90 -2.87
N ALA A 172 -18.21 -19.48 -2.68
CA ALA A 172 -17.97 -20.52 -1.68
C ALA A 172 -18.22 -20.00 -0.25
N ARG A 173 -17.80 -18.76 0.05
CA ARG A 173 -18.11 -18.09 1.32
C ARG A 173 -19.61 -17.86 1.50
N GLN A 174 -20.31 -17.39 0.47
CA GLN A 174 -21.76 -17.17 0.50
C GLN A 174 -22.54 -18.48 0.68
N ALA A 175 -22.03 -19.56 0.13
CA ALA A 175 -22.56 -20.91 0.31
C ALA A 175 -22.17 -21.56 1.65
N GLY A 176 -21.45 -20.85 2.54
CA GLY A 176 -21.04 -21.36 3.85
C GLY A 176 -20.01 -22.49 3.82
N LYS A 177 -19.39 -22.75 2.66
CA LYS A 177 -18.35 -23.78 2.55
C LYS A 177 -17.07 -23.27 3.21
N SER A 178 -16.33 -24.13 3.91
CA SER A 178 -15.03 -23.82 4.53
C SER A 178 -13.88 -24.51 3.75
N GLY A 179 -12.62 -24.19 4.05
CA GLY A 179 -11.46 -24.83 3.39
C GLY A 179 -11.15 -24.40 1.95
N TYR A 180 -11.96 -23.54 1.34
CA TYR A 180 -11.82 -23.10 -0.06
C TYR A 180 -10.58 -22.23 -0.37
N SER A 181 -9.87 -21.72 0.65
CA SER A 181 -8.75 -20.79 0.46
C SER A 181 -7.54 -21.41 -0.24
N ARG A 182 -7.33 -22.72 -0.09
CA ARG A 182 -6.19 -23.46 -0.66
C ARG A 182 -6.53 -24.20 -1.95
N LEU A 183 -7.81 -24.22 -2.33
CA LEU A 183 -8.29 -24.96 -3.50
C LEU A 183 -7.95 -24.23 -4.81
N ASN A 184 -7.65 -25.01 -5.85
CA ASN A 184 -7.46 -24.52 -7.20
C ASN A 184 -8.83 -24.24 -7.88
N LYS A 185 -8.83 -23.71 -9.11
CA LYS A 185 -10.07 -23.34 -9.82
C LYS A 185 -11.00 -24.54 -10.03
N ALA A 186 -10.47 -25.70 -10.39
CA ALA A 186 -11.26 -26.90 -10.65
C ALA A 186 -11.88 -27.44 -9.35
N ASP A 187 -11.09 -27.50 -8.28
CA ASP A 187 -11.55 -27.96 -6.96
C ASP A 187 -12.62 -27.03 -6.37
N LEU A 188 -12.49 -25.71 -6.58
CA LEU A 188 -13.49 -24.72 -6.19
C LEU A 188 -14.82 -24.91 -6.94
N ILE A 189 -14.77 -25.21 -8.23
CA ILE A 189 -15.95 -25.51 -9.03
C ILE A 189 -16.58 -26.83 -8.54
N GLY A 190 -15.77 -27.84 -8.24
CA GLY A 190 -16.24 -29.10 -7.64
C GLY A 190 -16.95 -28.90 -6.31
N LEU A 191 -16.34 -28.13 -5.40
CA LEU A 191 -16.91 -27.81 -4.07
C LEU A 191 -18.24 -27.05 -4.15
N LEU A 192 -18.45 -26.25 -5.19
CA LEU A 192 -19.68 -25.50 -5.42
C LEU A 192 -20.77 -26.29 -6.15
N ARG A 193 -20.42 -27.45 -6.74
CA ARG A 193 -21.37 -28.36 -7.40
C ARG A 193 -21.88 -29.46 -6.46
N GLY A 194 -21.14 -29.78 -5.40
CA GLY A 194 -21.51 -30.74 -4.34
C GLY A 194 -22.22 -30.11 -3.17
#